data_AF-A0A945XTU0-F1
#
_entry.id   AF-A0A945XTU0-F1
#
_cell.length_a   1.000
_cell.length_b   1.000
_cell.length_c   1.000
_cell.angle_alpha   90.00
_cell.angle_beta   90.00
_cell.angle_gamma   90.00
#
_symmetry.space_group_name_H-M   'P 1'
#
loop_
_entity.id
_entity.type
_entity.pdbx_description
1 polymer ?
#
loop_
_entity_poly.entity_id
_entity_poly.type
_entity_poly.pdbx_seq_one_letter_code
_entity_poly.pdbx_strand_id
1 'polypeptide(L)' 'YLPELLKDMKGVKFLDIGPAFLNEDGYLSEEMMPDTTHPSEKGHEVWSKAIEPELKRMLGA' A
#
# COMPACT_ATOMS: atom_id res chain seq x y z
N TYR A 1 5.71 -16.40 5.85
CA TYR A 1 5.67 -15.29 4.87
C TYR A 1 5.73 -13.97 5.64
N LEU A 2 6.05 -12.84 4.98
CA LEU A 2 6.53 -11.60 5.62
C LEU A 2 5.76 -11.15 6.89
N PRO A 3 4.42 -11.14 6.96
CA PRO A 3 3.69 -10.78 8.19
C PRO A 3 4.03 -11.66 9.41
N GLU A 4 4.13 -12.97 9.20
CA GLU A 4 4.52 -13.92 10.26
C GLU A 4 5.96 -13.71 10.74
N LEU A 5 6.85 -13.26 9.85
CA LEU A 5 8.24 -12.95 10.20
C LEU A 5 8.36 -11.64 10.99
N LEU A 6 7.38 -10.74 10.88
CA LEU A 6 7.39 -9.42 11.49
C LEU A 6 6.58 -9.35 12.80
N LYS A 7 5.79 -10.39 13.14
CA LYS A 7 4.80 -10.35 14.23
C LYS A 7 5.36 -9.97 15.61
N ASP A 8 6.61 -10.36 15.89
CA ASP A 8 7.29 -10.09 17.17
C ASP A 8 8.27 -8.91 17.10
N MET A 9 8.40 -8.28 15.92
CA MET A 9 9.34 -7.19 15.69
C MET A 9 8.76 -5.87 16.20
N LYS A 10 9.36 -5.34 17.27
CA LYS A 10 8.94 -4.05 17.86
C LYS A 10 9.18 -2.90 16.87
N GLY A 11 8.20 -2.01 16.77
CA GLY A 11 8.28 -0.82 15.93
C GLY A 11 8.11 -1.07 14.43
N VAL A 12 7.77 -2.30 14.03
CA VAL A 12 7.51 -2.65 12.63
C VAL A 12 6.07 -3.10 12.47
N LYS A 13 5.43 -2.63 11.39
CA LYS A 13 4.08 -3.05 11.00
C LYS A 13 4.04 -3.29 9.50
N PHE A 14 3.50 -4.44 9.10
CA PHE A 14 3.19 -4.74 7.72
C PHE A 14 1.80 -4.17 7.36
N LEU A 15 1.72 -3.46 6.23
CA LEU A 15 0.47 -3.00 5.64
C LEU A 15 0.33 -3.63 4.26
N ASP A 16 -0.71 -4.45 4.06
CA ASP A 16 -1.04 -4.97 2.75
C ASP A 16 -1.86 -3.94 1.97
N ILE A 17 -1.19 -3.16 1.13
CA ILE A 17 -1.82 -2.13 0.30
C ILE A 17 -1.99 -2.57 -1.16
N GLY A 18 -1.48 -3.75 -1.54
CA GLY A 18 -1.52 -4.24 -2.92
C GLY A 18 -2.93 -4.27 -3.52
N PRO A 19 -3.94 -4.80 -2.80
CA PRO A 19 -5.32 -4.83 -3.29
C PRO A 19 -5.91 -3.45 -3.60
N ALA A 20 -5.42 -2.36 -3.00
CA ALA A 20 -5.92 -1.02 -3.28
C ALA A 20 -5.63 -0.56 -4.72
N PHE A 21 -4.65 -1.19 -5.39
CA PHE A 21 -4.29 -0.89 -6.77
C PHE A 21 -5.10 -1.68 -7.81
N LEU A 22 -5.86 -2.68 -7.36
CA LEU A 22 -6.53 -3.62 -8.24
C LEU A 22 -8.01 -3.25 -8.39
N ASN A 23 -8.58 -3.54 -9.55
CA ASN A 23 -10.03 -3.48 -9.73
C ASN A 23 -10.73 -4.72 -9.11
N GLU A 24 -12.04 -4.82 -9.24
CA GLU A 24 -12.85 -5.92 -8.70
C GLU A 24 -12.43 -7.31 -9.22
N ASP A 25 -11.85 -7.37 -10.43
CA ASP A 25 -11.35 -8.59 -11.04
C ASP A 25 -9.89 -8.91 -10.66
N GLY A 26 -9.25 -8.08 -9.83
CA GLY A 26 -7.85 -8.23 -9.45
C GLY A 26 -6.84 -7.73 -10.50
N TYR A 27 -7.30 -6.97 -11.50
CA TYR A 27 -6.45 -6.43 -12.57
C TYR A 27 -5.80 -5.10 -12.19
N LEU A 28 -4.52 -4.97 -12.52
CA LEU A 28 -3.73 -3.75 -12.40
C LEU A 28 -3.75 -2.98 -13.73
N SER A 29 -4.40 -1.82 -13.76
CA SER A 29 -4.52 -1.02 -14.99
C SER A 29 -3.30 -0.16 -15.28
N GLU A 30 -3.12 0.22 -16.55
CA GLU A 30 -2.13 1.21 -16.97
C GLU A 30 -2.37 2.60 -16.33
N GLU A 31 -3.63 2.93 -16.01
CA GLU A 31 -3.95 4.15 -15.25
C GLU A 31 -3.34 4.12 -13.86
N MET A 32 -3.26 2.94 -13.22
CA MET A 32 -2.64 2.79 -11.90
C MET A 32 -1.12 2.66 -11.99
N MET A 33 -0.61 1.85 -12.93
CA MET A 33 0.81 1.63 -13.17
C MET A 33 1.08 1.47 -14.68
N PRO A 34 1.53 2.54 -15.38
CA PRO A 34 1.67 2.54 -16.84
C PRO A 34 2.66 1.49 -17.38
N ASP A 35 3.61 1.07 -16.57
CA ASP A 35 4.64 0.09 -16.90
C ASP A 35 4.59 -1.15 -15.98
N THR A 36 3.45 -1.38 -15.33
CA THR A 36 3.21 -2.47 -14.36
C THR A 36 4.10 -2.45 -13.11
N THR A 37 4.88 -1.39 -12.90
CA THR A 37 5.84 -1.30 -11.78
C THR A 37 5.71 0.03 -11.03
N HIS A 38 5.79 1.16 -11.73
CA HIS A 38 5.80 2.49 -11.14
C HIS A 38 4.37 3.06 -11.08
N PRO A 39 3.91 3.55 -9.91
CA PRO A 39 2.61 4.21 -9.82
C PRO A 39 2.56 5.46 -10.71
N SER A 40 1.41 5.67 -11.37
CA SER A 40 1.07 6.98 -11.93
C SER A 40 0.78 8.00 -10.82
N GLU A 41 0.44 9.24 -11.19
CA GLU A 41 -0.13 10.21 -10.24
C GLU A 41 -1.34 9.61 -9.48
N LYS A 42 -2.25 8.94 -10.20
CA LYS A 42 -3.41 8.28 -9.61
C LYS A 42 -3.00 7.15 -8.67
N GLY A 43 -2.03 6.34 -9.08
CA GLY A 43 -1.46 5.28 -8.25
C GLY A 43 -0.84 5.84 -6.96
N HIS A 44 -0.14 6.97 -7.04
CA HIS A 44 0.42 7.66 -5.87
C HIS A 44 -0.66 8.22 -4.94
N GLU A 45 -1.78 8.75 -5.45
CA GLU A 45 -2.91 9.16 -4.60
C GLU A 45 -3.48 7.99 -3.80
N VAL A 46 -3.68 6.84 -4.47
CA VAL A 46 -4.20 5.62 -3.84
C VAL A 46 -3.22 5.10 -2.79
N TRP A 47 -1.93 5.05 -3.14
CA TRP A 47 -0.88 4.67 -2.19
C TRP A 47 -0.89 5.57 -0.95
N SER A 48 -0.90 6.89 -1.15
CA SER A 48 -0.92 7.89 -0.08
C SER A 48 -2.11 7.67 0.86
N LYS A 49 -3.32 7.56 0.31
CA LYS A 49 -4.54 7.29 1.09
C LYS A 49 -4.49 5.97 1.86
N ALA A 50 -3.86 4.94 1.29
CA ALA A 50 -3.74 3.64 1.92
C ALA A 50 -2.80 3.64 3.14
N ILE A 51 -1.74 4.47 3.13
CA ILE A 51 -0.75 4.51 4.22
C ILE A 51 -1.00 5.63 5.23
N GLU A 52 -1.66 6.73 4.84
CA GLU A 52 -1.84 7.93 5.65
C GLU A 52 -2.41 7.67 7.05
N PRO A 53 -3.46 6.85 7.24
CA PRO A 53 -4.02 6.61 8.57
C PRO A 53 -3.01 5.98 9.54
N GLU A 54 -2.20 5.04 9.04
CA GLU A 54 -1.19 4.38 9.86
C GLU A 54 -0.02 5.32 10.17
N LEU A 55 0.40 6.13 9.19
CA LEU A 55 1.43 7.14 9.41
C LEU A 55 1.01 8.14 10.49
N LYS A 56 -0.23 8.64 10.46
CA LYS A 56 -0.76 9.52 11.52
C LYS A 56 -0.70 8.85 12.89
N ARG A 57 -1.16 7.60 12.97
CA ARG A 57 -1.10 6.78 14.20
C ARG A 57 0.34 6.62 14.73
N MET A 58 1.30 6.40 13.84
CA MET A 58 2.72 6.24 14.19
C MET A 58 3.39 7.56 14.61
N LEU A 59 3.03 8.66 13.95
CA LEU A 59 3.58 10.00 14.22
C LEU A 59 2.89 10.70 15.41
N GLY A 60 1.78 10.17 15.91
CA GLY A 60 1.02 10.76 17.01
C GLY A 60 0.22 12.01 16.59
N ALA A 61 -0.19 12.06 15.32
CA ALA A 61 -0.93 13.15 14.70
C ALA A 61 -2.42 12.84 14.54
#